data_AF-A0A7J3ZB91-F1
#
_entry.id   AF-A0A7J3ZB91-F1
#
_cell.length_a   1.000
_cell.length_b   1.000
_cell.length_c   1.000
_cell.angle_alpha   90.00
_cell.angle_beta   90.00
_cell.angle_gamma   90.00
#
_symmetry.space_group_name_H-M   'P 1'
#
loop_
_entity.id
_entity.type
_entity.pdbx_description
1 polymer ?
#
loop_
_entity_poly.entity_id
_entity_poly.type
_entity_poly.pdbx_seq_one_letter_code
_entity_poly.pdbx_strand_id
1 'polypeptide(L)'
;MKIFIVDLDAIHIHSERELKSLAIQLELSASSIKREPSYRLYAIAPMKTTGVEYIERSSLRSGYTLYIAPLEKILDMLGAKRVIVLDPYGDADLRIEDLEWAEAIVIGGIVDRTPIKGLTTMLRNTNIPWAPSRRIRLRGSLLGVPGEINNIVSIVIKSLETRDIERSVREVQPRRDAVIRASAELHRILARKRITSIEDLIEIYRSLSTWLNLDELGMFRALLKSGRGDLAKLWREKILQKAISIENSSHN
;
A
#
# COMPACT_ATOMS: atom_id res chain seq x y z
N MET A 1 18.34 0.63 -14.89
CA MET A 1 18.21 0.54 -13.41
C MET A 1 17.10 1.48 -12.98
N LYS A 2 16.13 1.03 -12.18
CA LYS A 2 15.03 1.87 -11.68
C LYS A 2 15.25 2.19 -10.20
N ILE A 3 14.99 3.43 -9.83
CA ILE A 3 15.34 4.00 -8.53
C ILE A 3 14.06 4.18 -7.72
N PHE A 4 14.05 3.63 -6.51
CA PHE A 4 13.01 3.90 -5.52
C PHE A 4 13.57 4.88 -4.50
N ILE A 5 12.84 5.95 -4.25
CA ILE A 5 13.21 7.00 -3.30
C ILE A 5 12.11 7.11 -2.26
N VAL A 6 12.47 7.05 -0.99
CA VAL A 6 11.59 7.41 0.12
C VAL A 6 11.99 8.78 0.64
N ASP A 7 11.10 9.75 0.45
CA ASP A 7 11.29 11.14 0.85
C ASP A 7 10.97 11.33 2.34
N LEU A 8 11.99 11.66 3.11
CA LEU A 8 11.95 11.84 4.56
C LEU A 8 11.92 13.32 4.98
N ASP A 9 11.48 14.25 4.11
CA ASP A 9 11.40 15.68 4.45
C ASP A 9 10.61 15.94 5.74
N ALA A 10 9.54 15.17 5.95
CA ALA A 10 8.69 15.23 7.13
C ALA A 10 9.20 14.37 8.31
N ILE A 11 10.46 13.91 8.34
CA ILE A 11 10.92 13.01 9.40
C ILE A 11 10.78 13.62 10.81
N HIS A 12 10.95 14.94 10.92
CA HIS A 12 10.93 15.69 12.17
C HIS A 12 9.56 15.79 12.85
N ILE A 13 8.46 15.49 12.14
CA ILE A 13 7.10 15.50 12.72
C ILE A 13 6.68 14.14 13.27
N HIS A 14 7.49 13.10 13.10
CA HIS A 14 7.14 11.75 13.53
C HIS A 14 7.39 11.54 15.02
N SER A 15 6.49 10.80 15.68
CA SER A 15 6.75 10.27 17.02
C SER A 15 7.83 9.18 17.00
N GLU A 16 8.43 8.86 18.15
CA GLU A 16 9.42 7.76 18.24
C GLU A 16 8.85 6.41 17.76
N ARG A 17 7.56 6.18 18.03
CA ARG A 17 6.87 4.98 17.58
C ARG A 17 6.73 4.94 16.06
N GLU A 18 6.39 6.08 15.45
CA GLU A 18 6.30 6.20 14.00
C GLU A 18 7.66 6.06 13.34
N LEU A 19 8.73 6.64 13.89
CA LEU A 19 10.10 6.49 13.40
C LEU A 19 10.55 5.02 13.40
N LYS A 20 10.24 4.26 14.46
CA LYS A 20 10.47 2.80 14.50
C LYS A 20 9.68 2.07 13.41
N SER A 21 8.43 2.46 13.19
CA SER A 21 7.61 1.87 12.13
C SER A 21 8.14 2.21 10.73
N LEU A 22 8.57 3.44 10.48
CA LEU A 22 9.20 3.90 9.25
C LEU A 22 10.50 3.13 8.97
N ALA A 23 11.35 2.98 9.97
CA ALA A 23 12.55 2.15 9.86
C ALA A 23 12.18 0.73 9.41
N ILE A 24 11.24 0.06 10.08
CA ILE A 24 10.78 -1.29 9.71
C ILE A 24 10.24 -1.32 8.26
N GLN A 25 9.45 -0.33 7.85
CA GLN A 25 8.93 -0.27 6.48
C GLN A 25 10.06 -0.11 5.43
N LEU A 26 11.10 0.67 5.72
CA LEU A 26 12.28 0.77 4.86
C LEU A 26 13.04 -0.56 4.78
N GLU A 27 13.20 -1.28 5.89
CA GLU A 27 13.84 -2.60 5.91
C GLU A 27 13.06 -3.62 5.05
N LEU A 28 11.73 -3.64 5.19
CA LEU A 28 10.85 -4.48 4.38
C LEU A 28 10.90 -4.09 2.89
N SER A 29 10.94 -2.79 2.58
CA SER A 29 11.10 -2.28 1.21
C SER A 29 12.42 -2.73 0.60
N ALA A 30 13.52 -2.63 1.36
CA ALA A 30 14.84 -3.09 0.94
C ALA A 30 14.85 -4.61 0.69
N SER A 31 14.14 -5.40 1.50
CA SER A 31 13.98 -6.84 1.28
C SER A 31 13.27 -7.15 -0.04
N SER A 32 12.22 -6.40 -0.39
CA SER A 32 11.54 -6.54 -1.69
C SER A 32 12.47 -6.20 -2.86
N ILE A 33 13.27 -5.13 -2.74
CA ILE A 33 14.18 -4.69 -3.79
C ILE A 33 15.40 -5.61 -3.96
N LYS A 34 15.93 -6.18 -2.88
CA LYS A 34 17.11 -7.07 -2.93
C LYS A 34 16.95 -8.29 -3.84
N ARG A 35 15.71 -8.69 -4.12
CA ARG A 35 15.40 -9.82 -5.01
C ARG A 35 15.61 -9.48 -6.49
N GLU A 36 15.76 -8.21 -6.84
CA GLU A 36 15.89 -7.73 -8.22
C GLU A 36 17.06 -6.75 -8.37
N PRO A 37 18.18 -7.17 -9.01
CA PRO A 37 19.35 -6.32 -9.20
C PRO A 37 19.09 -5.03 -9.99
N SER A 38 18.03 -4.99 -10.79
CA SER A 38 17.64 -3.83 -11.59
C SER A 38 17.11 -2.66 -10.77
N TYR A 39 16.84 -2.86 -9.47
CA TYR A 39 16.27 -1.87 -8.56
C TYR A 39 17.24 -1.42 -7.47
N ARG A 40 17.08 -0.17 -7.03
CA ARG A 40 17.81 0.40 -5.88
C ARG A 40 16.84 1.18 -4.99
N LEU A 41 17.09 1.14 -3.69
CA LEU A 41 16.34 1.89 -2.69
C LEU A 41 17.22 2.96 -2.07
N TYR A 42 16.71 4.19 -2.06
CA TYR A 42 17.29 5.32 -1.37
C TYR A 42 16.28 5.90 -0.40
N ALA A 43 16.74 6.22 0.80
CA ALA A 43 16.02 7.09 1.73
C ALA A 43 16.71 8.46 1.71
N ILE A 44 15.94 9.55 1.69
CA ILE A 44 16.51 10.90 1.57
C ILE A 44 15.92 11.78 2.65
N ALA A 45 16.76 12.31 3.52
CA ALA A 45 16.40 13.33 4.50
C ALA A 45 17.06 14.68 4.11
N PRO A 46 16.38 15.82 4.24
CA PRO A 46 16.90 17.12 3.83
C PRO A 46 18.11 17.57 4.65
N MET A 47 18.13 17.18 5.93
CA MET A 47 19.16 17.55 6.90
C MET A 47 19.18 16.53 8.04
N LYS A 48 20.25 16.55 8.85
CA LYS A 48 20.35 15.69 10.03
C LYS A 48 19.50 16.27 11.16
N THR A 49 18.42 15.58 11.52
CA THR A 49 17.52 15.94 12.62
C THR A 49 17.34 14.77 13.58
N THR A 50 16.75 15.03 14.75
CA THR A 50 16.25 13.97 15.64
C THR A 50 15.37 13.00 14.85
N GLY A 51 15.62 11.70 15.02
CA GLY A 51 14.89 10.64 14.35
C GLY A 51 15.62 10.03 13.16
N VAL A 52 16.53 10.77 12.51
CA VAL A 52 17.36 10.25 11.42
C VAL A 52 18.24 9.09 11.90
N GLU A 53 18.63 9.04 13.18
CA GLU A 53 19.43 7.92 13.70
C GLU A 53 18.71 6.56 13.68
N TYR A 54 17.37 6.55 13.66
CA TYR A 54 16.61 5.30 13.47
C TYR A 54 16.77 4.78 12.05
N ILE A 55 16.79 5.69 11.07
CA ILE A 55 16.92 5.40 9.66
C ILE A 55 18.36 5.04 9.32
N GLU A 56 19.35 5.75 9.87
CA GLU A 56 20.78 5.39 9.74
C GLU A 56 21.03 3.94 10.18
N ARG A 57 20.53 3.56 11.38
CA ARG A 57 20.66 2.18 11.89
C ARG A 57 19.96 1.15 11.01
N SER A 58 18.79 1.49 10.49
CA SER A 58 18.03 0.63 9.58
C SER A 58 18.73 0.46 8.22
N SER A 59 19.27 1.53 7.67
CA SER A 59 20.07 1.55 6.43
C SER A 59 21.27 0.60 6.54
N LEU A 60 22.01 0.67 7.65
CA LEU A 60 23.15 -0.23 7.90
C LEU A 60 22.73 -1.71 7.96
N ARG A 61 21.61 -2.03 8.61
CA ARG A 61 21.11 -3.41 8.72
C ARG A 61 20.62 -3.96 7.39
N SER A 62 19.90 -3.15 6.62
CA SER A 62 19.17 -3.60 5.45
C SER A 62 19.85 -3.28 4.12
N GLY A 63 20.91 -2.48 4.11
CA GLY A 63 21.74 -2.21 2.94
C GLY A 63 21.10 -1.29 1.88
N TYR A 64 20.06 -0.53 2.24
CA TYR A 64 19.63 0.60 1.41
C TYR A 64 20.47 1.83 1.73
N THR A 65 20.59 2.78 0.80
CA THR A 65 21.41 3.97 1.00
C THR A 65 20.57 5.10 1.57
N LEU A 66 21.06 5.72 2.65
CA LEU A 66 20.50 6.96 3.20
C LEU A 66 21.35 8.15 2.74
N TYR A 67 20.70 9.17 2.18
CA TYR A 67 21.32 10.46 1.89
C TYR A 67 20.77 11.55 2.81
N ILE A 68 21.67 12.43 3.26
CA ILE A 68 21.32 13.64 4.02
C ILE A 68 21.61 14.85 3.12
N ALA A 69 20.64 15.20 2.28
CA ALA A 69 20.67 16.36 1.39
C ALA A 69 19.26 16.62 0.82
N PRO A 70 18.99 17.82 0.27
CA PRO A 70 17.76 18.09 -0.47
C PRO A 70 17.51 17.06 -1.59
N LEU A 71 16.25 16.64 -1.74
CA LEU A 71 15.81 15.63 -2.72
C LEU A 71 16.28 15.96 -4.15
N GLU A 72 16.15 17.20 -4.58
CA GLU A 72 16.57 17.68 -5.91
C GLU A 72 18.05 17.39 -6.18
N LYS A 73 18.93 17.70 -5.22
CA LYS A 73 20.37 17.46 -5.36
C LYS A 73 20.71 15.98 -5.51
N ILE A 74 19.97 15.10 -4.82
CA ILE A 74 20.18 13.66 -4.93
C ILE A 74 19.67 13.14 -6.27
N LEU A 75 18.54 13.64 -6.78
CA LEU A 75 18.06 13.29 -8.11
C LEU A 75 19.05 13.70 -9.21
N ASP A 76 19.63 14.89 -9.11
CA ASP A 76 20.67 15.38 -10.02
C ASP A 76 21.93 14.50 -9.97
N MET A 77 22.40 14.18 -8.77
CA MET A 77 23.55 13.29 -8.55
C MET A 77 23.32 11.89 -9.13
N LEU A 78 22.09 11.37 -8.99
CA LEU A 78 21.70 10.07 -9.56
C LEU A 78 21.42 10.15 -11.08
N GLY A 79 21.43 11.35 -11.67
CA GLY A 79 21.15 11.58 -13.09
C GLY A 79 19.70 11.25 -13.50
N ALA A 80 18.76 11.25 -12.54
CA ALA A 80 17.37 10.86 -12.78
C ALA A 80 16.58 12.02 -13.40
N LYS A 81 16.24 11.90 -14.68
CA LYS A 81 15.51 12.95 -15.42
C LYS A 81 14.02 12.68 -15.52
N ARG A 82 13.63 11.41 -15.50
CA ARG A 82 12.23 10.97 -15.54
C ARG A 82 11.81 10.51 -14.15
N VAL A 83 11.11 11.37 -13.43
CA VAL A 83 10.72 11.11 -12.04
C VAL A 83 9.21 11.18 -11.90
N ILE A 84 8.62 10.24 -11.18
CA ILE A 84 7.23 10.33 -10.75
C ILE A 84 7.16 10.35 -9.22
N VAL A 85 6.13 11.01 -8.69
CA VAL A 85 5.83 11.00 -7.25
C VAL A 85 4.55 10.22 -7.01
N LEU A 86 4.60 9.24 -6.11
CA LEU A 86 3.43 8.52 -5.65
C LEU A 86 2.82 9.24 -4.45
N ASP A 87 1.63 9.77 -4.68
CA ASP A 87 0.89 10.61 -3.73
C ASP A 87 -0.59 10.20 -3.79
N PRO A 88 -1.23 9.85 -2.65
CA PRO A 88 -2.67 9.57 -2.61
C PRO A 88 -3.52 10.71 -3.19
N TYR A 89 -3.03 11.96 -3.15
CA TYR A 89 -3.70 13.16 -3.66
C TYR A 89 -3.15 13.63 -5.01
N GLY A 90 -2.37 12.80 -5.71
CA GLY A 90 -1.77 13.15 -6.99
C GLY A 90 -2.80 13.50 -8.07
N ASP A 91 -2.33 14.18 -9.12
CA ASP A 91 -3.20 14.85 -10.11
C ASP A 91 -3.93 13.85 -11.02
N ALA A 92 -3.30 12.70 -11.30
CA ALA A 92 -3.85 11.64 -12.16
C ALA A 92 -3.65 10.24 -11.58
N ASP A 93 -4.46 9.29 -12.04
CA ASP A 93 -4.30 7.87 -11.69
C ASP A 93 -3.01 7.33 -12.30
N LEU A 94 -2.27 6.53 -11.53
CA LEU A 94 -1.05 5.87 -12.00
C LEU A 94 -1.39 4.87 -13.11
N ARG A 95 -0.61 4.89 -14.20
CA ARG A 95 -0.68 3.90 -15.27
C ARG A 95 0.65 3.16 -15.40
N ILE A 96 0.62 2.01 -16.08
CA ILE A 96 1.82 1.20 -16.31
C ILE A 96 2.86 1.99 -17.13
N GLU A 97 2.42 2.79 -18.09
CA GLU A 97 3.30 3.60 -18.93
C GLU A 97 4.05 4.66 -18.12
N ASP A 98 3.43 5.20 -17.06
CA ASP A 98 4.10 6.13 -16.14
C ASP A 98 5.24 5.40 -15.39
N LEU A 99 5.01 4.15 -14.96
CA LEU A 99 6.02 3.33 -14.29
C LEU A 99 7.15 2.93 -15.23
N GLU A 100 6.85 2.59 -16.49
CA GLU A 100 7.86 2.23 -17.49
C GLU A 100 8.74 3.42 -17.86
N TRP A 101 8.12 4.58 -18.07
CA TRP A 101 8.81 5.84 -18.38
C TRP A 101 9.75 6.30 -17.27
N ALA A 102 9.34 6.14 -16.00
CA ALA A 102 10.08 6.66 -14.85
C ALA A 102 11.45 5.98 -14.65
N GLU A 103 12.49 6.78 -14.45
CA GLU A 103 13.80 6.34 -13.96
C GLU A 103 13.82 6.29 -12.43
N ALA A 104 13.18 7.25 -11.77
CA ALA A 104 13.00 7.27 -10.33
C ALA A 104 11.52 7.42 -9.91
N ILE A 105 11.19 6.75 -8.81
CA ILE A 105 9.86 6.72 -8.22
C ILE A 105 10.00 7.20 -6.78
N VAL A 106 9.45 8.37 -6.49
CA VAL A 106 9.46 8.98 -5.16
C VAL A 106 8.20 8.60 -4.41
N ILE A 107 8.37 8.15 -3.17
CA ILE A 107 7.31 7.74 -2.24
C ILE A 107 7.47 8.59 -0.99
N GLY A 108 6.39 9.18 -0.49
CA GLY A 108 6.43 9.92 0.77
C GLY A 108 6.78 9.00 1.95
N GLY A 109 7.69 9.43 2.81
CA GLY A 109 8.11 8.74 4.03
C GLY A 109 7.16 8.90 5.22
N ILE A 110 5.94 9.38 5.01
CA ILE A 110 5.00 9.63 6.09
C ILE A 110 4.34 8.31 6.48
N VAL A 111 4.63 7.89 7.70
CA VAL A 111 4.07 6.69 8.29
C VAL A 111 2.93 7.09 9.19
N ASP A 112 1.72 7.21 8.64
CA ASP A 112 0.55 6.97 9.47
C ASP A 112 -0.76 6.69 8.72
N ARG A 113 -1.70 6.09 9.47
CA ARG A 113 -3.07 5.77 9.05
C ARG A 113 -3.93 6.99 8.69
N THR A 114 -3.47 8.19 9.05
CA THR A 114 -4.07 9.46 8.67
C THR A 114 -2.96 10.37 8.15
N PRO A 115 -2.59 10.27 6.85
CA PRO A 115 -1.63 11.19 6.27
C PRO A 115 -2.10 12.61 6.53
N ILE A 116 -1.21 13.52 6.94
CA ILE A 116 -1.50 14.94 6.88
C ILE A 116 -1.86 15.23 5.41
N LYS A 117 -3.14 15.52 5.19
CA LYS A 117 -3.72 15.60 3.85
C LYS A 117 -2.93 16.62 3.02
N GLY A 118 -2.36 16.17 1.91
CA GLY A 118 -1.60 17.01 0.99
C GLY A 118 -0.15 17.30 1.41
N LEU A 119 0.40 16.74 2.48
CA LEU A 119 1.79 17.01 2.87
C LEU A 119 2.78 16.54 1.79
N THR A 120 2.64 15.30 1.28
CA THR A 120 3.45 14.81 0.15
C THR A 120 3.29 15.70 -1.09
N THR A 121 2.08 16.19 -1.36
CA THR A 121 1.81 17.13 -2.45
C THR A 121 2.58 18.44 -2.25
N MET A 122 2.55 19.01 -1.05
CA MET A 122 3.27 20.24 -0.72
C MET A 122 4.78 20.05 -0.86
N LEU A 123 5.33 18.98 -0.29
CA LEU A 123 6.76 18.67 -0.37
C LEU A 123 7.21 18.48 -1.82
N ARG A 124 6.42 17.78 -2.63
CA ARG A 124 6.65 17.66 -4.08
C ARG A 124 6.70 19.03 -4.75
N ASN A 125 5.72 19.90 -4.48
CA ASN A 125 5.63 21.22 -5.10
C ASN A 125 6.81 22.13 -4.71
N THR A 126 7.37 21.92 -3.53
CA THR A 126 8.55 22.67 -3.06
C THR A 126 9.84 22.12 -3.65
N ASN A 127 10.02 20.79 -3.65
CA ASN A 127 11.32 20.16 -3.91
C ASN A 127 11.51 19.73 -5.38
N ILE A 128 10.43 19.32 -6.05
CA ILE A 128 10.45 18.80 -7.44
C ILE A 128 9.12 19.11 -8.16
N PRO A 129 8.74 20.39 -8.33
CA PRO A 129 7.43 20.77 -8.88
C PRO A 129 7.18 20.24 -10.30
N TRP A 130 8.24 19.99 -11.05
CA TRP A 130 8.20 19.47 -12.42
C TRP A 130 7.84 17.98 -12.50
N ALA A 131 7.98 17.22 -11.42
CA ALA A 131 7.73 15.78 -11.43
C ALA A 131 6.21 15.48 -11.42
N PRO A 132 5.70 14.66 -12.36
CA PRO A 132 4.30 14.23 -12.34
C PRO A 132 3.93 13.53 -11.04
N SER A 133 2.81 13.94 -10.44
CA SER A 133 2.23 13.28 -9.28
C SER A 133 1.14 12.29 -9.72
N ARG A 134 1.21 11.07 -9.19
CA ARG A 134 0.33 9.95 -9.54
C ARG A 134 -0.22 9.30 -8.28
N ARG A 135 -1.49 8.91 -8.33
CA ARG A 135 -2.18 8.18 -7.25
C ARG A 135 -2.51 6.76 -7.67
N ILE A 136 -2.33 5.81 -6.76
CA ILE A 136 -2.76 4.42 -6.96
C ILE A 136 -4.21 4.30 -6.51
N ARG A 137 -5.08 3.74 -7.36
CA ARG A 137 -6.49 3.48 -7.05
C ARG A 137 -6.82 2.01 -7.29
N LEU A 138 -7.80 1.53 -6.55
CA LEU A 138 -8.44 0.25 -6.76
C LEU A 138 -9.90 0.51 -7.13
N ARG A 139 -10.27 0.27 -8.39
CA ARG A 139 -11.61 0.56 -8.94
C ARG A 139 -12.09 1.98 -8.64
N GLY A 140 -11.25 2.96 -8.97
CA GLY A 140 -11.58 4.39 -8.81
C GLY A 140 -11.55 4.93 -7.38
N SER A 141 -11.14 4.14 -6.38
CA SER A 141 -11.06 4.57 -4.98
C SER A 141 -9.68 4.35 -4.38
N LEU A 142 -9.26 5.24 -3.47
CA LEU A 142 -8.09 5.05 -2.61
C LEU A 142 -8.35 4.00 -1.51
N LEU A 143 -9.62 3.77 -1.15
CA LEU A 143 -9.97 2.85 -0.08
C LEU A 143 -9.57 1.42 -0.44
N GLY A 144 -8.80 0.79 0.44
CA GLY A 144 -8.24 -0.55 0.23
C GLY A 144 -6.88 -0.56 -0.44
N VAL A 145 -6.38 0.58 -0.95
CA VAL A 145 -4.98 0.68 -1.36
C VAL A 145 -4.12 0.79 -0.09
N PRO A 146 -3.13 -0.10 0.13
CA PRO A 146 -2.27 -0.02 1.31
C PRO A 146 -1.46 1.27 1.33
N GLY A 147 -1.31 1.90 2.49
CA GLY A 147 -0.59 3.16 2.64
C GLY A 147 0.88 3.00 3.07
N GLU A 148 1.27 1.82 3.53
CA GLU A 148 2.63 1.57 4.02
C GLU A 148 3.65 1.55 2.87
N ILE A 149 4.81 2.17 3.09
CA ILE A 149 5.87 2.36 2.09
C ILE A 149 6.29 1.03 1.47
N ASN A 150 6.48 0.00 2.29
CA ASN A 150 6.86 -1.33 1.82
C ASN A 150 5.80 -1.98 0.92
N ASN A 151 4.53 -1.69 1.17
CA ASN A 151 3.43 -2.17 0.34
C ASN A 151 3.40 -1.38 -0.98
N ILE A 152 3.57 -0.05 -0.94
CA ILE A 152 3.67 0.77 -2.15
C ILE A 152 4.83 0.32 -3.04
N VAL A 153 6.04 0.13 -2.48
CA VAL A 153 7.20 -0.40 -3.21
C VAL A 153 6.88 -1.75 -3.84
N SER A 154 6.26 -2.66 -3.08
CA SER A 154 5.90 -3.99 -3.58
C SER A 154 4.83 -3.95 -4.67
N ILE A 155 3.86 -3.02 -4.58
CA ILE A 155 2.84 -2.80 -5.61
C ILE A 155 3.51 -2.35 -6.90
N VAL A 156 4.41 -1.38 -6.84
CA VAL A 156 5.13 -0.87 -8.02
C VAL A 156 5.95 -1.96 -8.68
N ILE A 157 6.73 -2.71 -7.91
CA ILE A 157 7.54 -3.83 -8.42
C ILE A 157 6.64 -4.85 -9.12
N LYS A 158 5.60 -5.33 -8.43
CA LYS A 158 4.65 -6.27 -9.02
C LYS A 158 3.94 -5.70 -10.24
N SER A 159 3.63 -4.40 -10.27
CA SER A 159 2.94 -3.79 -11.41
C SER A 159 3.82 -3.80 -12.65
N LEU A 160 5.13 -3.60 -12.50
CA LEU A 160 6.10 -3.72 -13.58
C LEU A 160 6.22 -5.18 -14.07
N GLU A 161 6.10 -6.16 -13.18
CA GLU A 161 6.14 -7.59 -13.53
C GLU A 161 4.85 -8.07 -14.21
N THR A 162 3.69 -7.73 -13.66
CA THR A 162 2.38 -8.22 -14.11
C THR A 162 1.76 -7.37 -15.22
N ARG A 163 2.26 -6.13 -15.40
CA ARG A 163 1.64 -5.08 -16.22
C ARG A 163 0.18 -4.77 -15.80
N ASP A 164 -0.15 -4.95 -14.53
CA ASP A 164 -1.51 -4.73 -14.00
C ASP A 164 -1.47 -4.20 -12.57
N ILE A 165 -1.77 -2.90 -12.41
CA ILE A 165 -1.75 -2.20 -11.12
C ILE A 165 -2.83 -2.72 -10.18
N GLU A 166 -4.05 -2.98 -10.65
CA GLU A 166 -5.14 -3.43 -9.76
C GLU A 166 -4.86 -4.83 -9.24
N ARG A 167 -4.36 -5.72 -10.10
CA ARG A 167 -3.91 -7.05 -9.69
C ARG A 167 -2.78 -6.95 -8.67
N SER A 168 -1.79 -6.10 -8.89
CA SER A 168 -0.68 -5.90 -7.95
C SER A 168 -1.14 -5.35 -6.61
N VAL A 169 -2.09 -4.41 -6.60
CA VAL A 169 -2.74 -3.92 -5.37
C VAL A 169 -3.38 -5.09 -4.65
N ARG A 170 -4.19 -5.91 -5.32
CA ARG A 170 -4.84 -7.09 -4.72
C ARG A 170 -3.83 -8.06 -4.12
N GLU A 171 -2.74 -8.37 -4.81
CA GLU A 171 -1.75 -9.34 -4.34
C GLU A 171 -0.93 -8.84 -3.14
N VAL A 172 -0.73 -7.53 -3.00
CA VAL A 172 0.01 -6.93 -1.88
C VAL A 172 -0.90 -6.52 -0.72
N GLN A 173 -2.18 -6.27 -0.99
CA GLN A 173 -3.14 -5.72 -0.04
C GLN A 173 -3.20 -6.53 1.27
N PRO A 174 -2.87 -5.94 2.43
CA PRO A 174 -3.12 -6.57 3.71
C PRO A 174 -4.60 -6.92 3.89
N ARG A 175 -4.89 -8.08 4.49
CA ARG A 175 -6.28 -8.52 4.76
C ARG A 175 -7.11 -7.44 5.48
N ARG A 176 -6.50 -6.64 6.36
CA ARG A 176 -7.18 -5.53 7.06
C ARG A 176 -7.76 -4.48 6.10
N ASP A 177 -7.02 -4.14 5.04
CA ASP A 177 -7.40 -3.10 4.08
C ASP A 177 -8.43 -3.65 3.10
N ALA A 178 -8.29 -4.93 2.73
CA ALA A 178 -9.31 -5.69 1.99
C ALA A 178 -10.65 -5.70 2.73
N VAL A 179 -10.64 -6.00 4.04
CA VAL A 179 -11.84 -6.02 4.89
C VAL A 179 -12.48 -4.64 4.99
N ILE A 180 -11.69 -3.58 5.15
CA ILE A 180 -12.18 -2.20 5.17
C ILE A 180 -12.89 -1.87 3.85
N ARG A 181 -12.25 -2.17 2.71
CA ARG A 181 -12.83 -1.92 1.39
C ARG A 181 -14.08 -2.77 1.16
N ALA A 182 -14.03 -4.06 1.47
CA ALA A 182 -15.17 -4.97 1.36
C ALA A 182 -16.36 -4.48 2.19
N SER A 183 -16.14 -4.00 3.42
CA SER A 183 -17.19 -3.45 4.28
C SER A 183 -17.89 -2.24 3.64
N ALA A 184 -17.15 -1.36 2.97
CA ALA A 184 -17.72 -0.21 2.28
C ALA A 184 -18.51 -0.62 1.02
N GLU A 185 -18.00 -1.59 0.25
CA GLU A 185 -18.71 -2.13 -0.91
C GLU A 185 -19.99 -2.87 -0.50
N LEU A 186 -19.93 -3.67 0.57
CA LEU A 186 -21.09 -4.35 1.13
C LEU A 186 -22.20 -3.36 1.47
N HIS A 187 -21.86 -2.24 2.10
CA HIS A 187 -22.85 -1.20 2.38
C HIS A 187 -23.55 -0.70 1.10
N ARG A 188 -22.80 -0.47 0.00
CA ARG A 188 -23.38 -0.05 -1.29
C ARG A 188 -24.19 -1.15 -1.97
N ILE A 189 -23.72 -2.40 -1.94
CA ILE A 189 -24.38 -3.54 -2.57
C ILE A 189 -25.71 -3.83 -1.86
N LEU A 190 -25.69 -3.89 -0.53
CA LEU A 190 -26.84 -4.25 0.30
C LEU A 190 -27.91 -3.15 0.33
N ALA A 191 -27.54 -1.91 0.04
CA ALA A 191 -28.51 -0.84 -0.19
C ALA A 191 -29.33 -1.03 -1.48
N ARG A 192 -28.85 -1.86 -2.43
CA ARG A 192 -29.47 -2.06 -3.76
C ARG A 192 -29.99 -3.47 -4.00
N LYS A 193 -29.44 -4.47 -3.30
CA LYS A 193 -29.80 -5.88 -3.43
C LYS A 193 -30.28 -6.40 -2.08
N ARG A 194 -31.50 -6.95 -2.06
CA ARG A 194 -31.99 -7.72 -0.92
C ARG A 194 -31.32 -9.08 -0.91
N ILE A 195 -30.76 -9.47 0.23
CA ILE A 195 -30.20 -10.80 0.44
C ILE A 195 -31.30 -11.73 0.92
N THR A 196 -31.50 -12.82 0.20
CA THR A 196 -32.56 -13.80 0.49
C THR A 196 -32.00 -15.17 0.89
N SER A 197 -30.75 -15.44 0.54
CA SER A 197 -30.12 -16.75 0.73
C SER A 197 -28.63 -16.65 1.07
N ILE A 198 -28.01 -17.77 1.45
CA ILE A 198 -26.54 -17.83 1.63
C ILE A 198 -25.83 -17.80 0.27
N GLU A 199 -26.48 -18.31 -0.78
CA GLU A 199 -25.98 -18.30 -2.15
C GLU A 199 -25.76 -16.87 -2.65
N ASP A 200 -26.65 -15.92 -2.31
CA ASP A 200 -26.47 -14.49 -2.58
C ASP A 200 -25.18 -13.93 -1.94
N LEU A 201 -24.87 -14.34 -0.72
CA LEU A 201 -23.65 -13.90 -0.03
C LEU A 201 -22.38 -14.53 -0.63
N ILE A 202 -22.46 -15.79 -1.04
CA ILE A 202 -21.36 -16.48 -1.72
C ILE A 202 -21.06 -15.80 -3.05
N GLU A 203 -22.07 -15.38 -3.80
CA GLU A 203 -21.90 -14.63 -5.04
C GLU A 203 -21.19 -13.28 -4.79
N ILE A 204 -21.64 -12.53 -3.78
CA ILE A 204 -20.99 -11.27 -3.39
C ILE A 204 -19.53 -11.51 -2.97
N TYR A 205 -19.28 -12.52 -2.14
CA TYR A 205 -17.92 -12.89 -1.72
C TYR A 205 -17.04 -13.21 -2.92
N ARG A 206 -17.48 -14.10 -3.82
CA ARG A 206 -16.75 -14.45 -5.04
C ARG A 206 -16.44 -13.23 -5.89
N SER A 207 -17.42 -12.34 -6.07
CA SER A 207 -17.24 -11.09 -6.80
C SER A 207 -16.17 -10.20 -6.15
N LEU A 208 -16.23 -10.00 -4.84
CA LEU A 208 -15.27 -9.18 -4.09
C LEU A 208 -13.85 -9.79 -4.12
N SER A 209 -13.72 -11.10 -3.92
CA SER A 209 -12.43 -11.79 -3.86
C SER A 209 -11.67 -11.86 -5.19
N THR A 210 -12.33 -11.57 -6.32
CA THR A 210 -11.64 -11.46 -7.62
C THR A 210 -10.68 -10.27 -7.66
N TRP A 211 -10.95 -9.20 -6.91
CA TRP A 211 -10.18 -7.95 -6.94
C TRP A 211 -9.76 -7.42 -5.56
N LEU A 212 -10.23 -8.03 -4.47
CA LEU A 212 -9.74 -7.82 -3.10
C LEU A 212 -8.98 -9.05 -2.59
N ASN A 213 -7.99 -8.81 -1.72
CA ASN A 213 -7.37 -9.88 -0.94
C ASN A 213 -8.29 -10.31 0.20
N LEU A 214 -9.49 -10.80 -0.14
CA LEU A 214 -10.54 -11.15 0.81
C LEU A 214 -10.68 -12.67 0.88
N ASP A 215 -10.50 -13.23 2.08
CA ASP A 215 -10.78 -14.62 2.42
C ASP A 215 -12.13 -14.74 3.17
N GLU A 216 -12.55 -15.96 3.49
CA GLU A 216 -13.84 -16.21 4.13
C GLU A 216 -13.95 -15.58 5.52
N LEU A 217 -12.85 -15.56 6.28
CA LEU A 217 -12.78 -14.88 7.58
C LEU A 217 -12.83 -13.36 7.41
N GLY A 218 -12.20 -12.84 6.36
CA GLY A 218 -12.28 -11.44 5.96
C GLY A 218 -13.69 -11.03 5.59
N MET A 219 -14.41 -11.85 4.82
CA MET A 219 -15.82 -11.62 4.48
C MET A 219 -16.67 -11.54 5.74
N PHE A 220 -16.50 -12.46 6.69
CA PHE A 220 -17.16 -12.41 8.00
C PHE A 220 -16.89 -11.09 8.74
N ARG A 221 -15.62 -10.67 8.80
CA ARG A 221 -15.22 -9.40 9.45
C ARG A 221 -15.79 -8.18 8.72
N ALA A 222 -15.86 -8.22 7.39
CA ALA A 222 -16.43 -7.15 6.59
C ALA A 222 -17.94 -7.01 6.80
N LEU A 223 -18.68 -8.12 6.90
CA LEU A 223 -20.11 -8.13 7.23
C LEU A 223 -20.35 -7.51 8.61
N LEU A 224 -19.59 -7.90 9.64
CA LEU A 224 -19.66 -7.30 10.97
C LEU A 224 -19.41 -5.78 10.92
N LYS A 225 -18.33 -5.37 10.23
CA LYS A 225 -17.96 -3.95 10.12
C LYS A 225 -18.98 -3.13 9.33
N SER A 226 -19.71 -3.75 8.41
CA SER A 226 -20.81 -3.11 7.66
C SER A 226 -22.11 -2.98 8.47
N GLY A 227 -22.15 -3.44 9.72
CA GLY A 227 -23.33 -3.42 10.58
C GLY A 227 -24.30 -4.58 10.34
N ARG A 228 -23.93 -5.57 9.52
CA ARG A 228 -24.79 -6.71 9.14
C ARG A 228 -24.46 -7.95 9.94
N GLY A 229 -24.65 -7.84 11.25
CA GLY A 229 -24.44 -8.95 12.20
C GLY A 229 -25.31 -10.17 11.92
N ASP A 230 -26.52 -9.94 11.40
CA ASP A 230 -27.45 -10.96 10.92
C ASP A 230 -26.82 -11.83 9.81
N LEU A 231 -26.25 -11.18 8.79
CA LEU A 231 -25.60 -11.86 7.66
C LEU A 231 -24.26 -12.47 8.08
N ALA A 232 -23.53 -11.82 8.98
CA ALA A 232 -22.28 -12.36 9.53
C ALA A 232 -22.52 -13.66 10.30
N LYS A 233 -23.61 -13.74 11.09
CA LYS A 233 -24.02 -14.96 11.79
C LYS A 233 -24.31 -16.08 10.79
N LEU A 234 -25.12 -15.80 9.77
CA LEU A 234 -25.44 -16.76 8.71
C LEU A 234 -24.17 -17.27 8.00
N TRP A 235 -23.26 -16.37 7.64
CA TRP A 235 -21.98 -16.72 7.02
C TRP A 235 -21.12 -17.62 7.91
N ARG A 236 -21.01 -17.28 9.21
CA ARG A 236 -20.26 -18.08 10.18
C ARG A 236 -20.80 -19.51 10.29
N GLU A 237 -22.12 -19.66 10.40
CA GLU A 237 -22.78 -20.96 10.55
C GLU A 237 -22.64 -21.83 9.30
N LYS A 238 -22.78 -21.24 8.10
CA LYS A 238 -22.82 -22.01 6.85
C LYS A 238 -21.47 -22.22 6.19
N ILE A 239 -20.52 -21.31 6.38
CA ILE A 239 -19.21 -21.33 5.70
C ILE A 239 -18.10 -21.69 6.69
N LEU A 240 -17.90 -20.86 7.72
CA LEU A 240 -16.74 -21.00 8.62
C LEU A 240 -16.81 -22.25 9.51
N GLN A 241 -17.98 -22.56 10.07
CA GLN A 241 -18.13 -23.75 10.91
C GLN A 241 -18.08 -25.06 10.12
N LYS A 242 -18.58 -25.05 8.87
CA LYS A 242 -18.53 -26.22 7.98
C LYS A 242 -17.09 -26.57 7.59
N ALA A 243 -16.23 -25.57 7.41
CA ALA A 243 -14.80 -25.78 7.13
C ALA A 243 -14.09 -26.50 8.29
N ILE A 244 -14.38 -26.14 9.55
CA ILE A 244 -13.79 -26.75 10.76
C ILE A 244 -14.23 -28.22 10.91
N SER A 245 -15.50 -28.54 10.60
CA SER A 245 -15.98 -29.92 10.66
C SER A 245 -15.32 -30.83 9.62
N ILE A 246 -14.98 -30.31 8.44
CA ILE A 246 -14.33 -31.07 7.36
C ILE A 246 -12.85 -31.34 7.68
N GLU A 247 -12.12 -30.36 8.22
CA GLU A 247 -10.71 -30.54 8.62
C GLU A 247 -10.54 -31.61 9.72
N ASN A 248 -11.44 -31.61 10.71
CA ASN A 248 -11.43 -32.61 11.78
C ASN A 248 -11.84 -34.02 11.31
N SER A 249 -12.58 -34.14 10.21
CA SER A 249 -12.96 -35.42 9.61
C SER A 249 -11.87 -36.00 8.70
N SER A 250 -10.88 -35.18 8.31
CA SER A 250 -9.78 -35.55 7.41
C SER A 250 -8.53 -36.03 8.15
N HIS A 251 -8.53 -35.93 9.48
CA HIS A 251 -7.44 -36.31 10.39
C HIS A 251 -7.82 -37.48 11.32
N ASN A 252 -8.98 -38.11 11.10
CA ASN A 252 -9.41 -39.38 11.67
C ASN A 252 -9.47 -40.45 10.57
#